data_AF-A0A3C1PH06-F1
#
_entry.id   AF-A0A3C1PH06-F1
#
_cell.length_a   1.000
_cell.length_b   1.000
_cell.length_c   1.000
_cell.angle_alpha   90.00
_cell.angle_beta   90.00
_cell.angle_gamma   90.00
#
_symmetry.space_group_name_H-M   'P 1'
#
loop_
_entity.id
_entity.type
_entity.pdbx_description
1 polymer ?
#
loop_
_entity_poly.entity_id
_entity_poly.type
_entity_poly.pdbx_seq_one_letter_code
_entity_poly.pdbx_strand_id
1 'polypeptide(L)'
;MSLEIQGRLVKVMPQVKGEGKNGGWVKQDFVIETAGDYPKKVCLTAWGDKVANLARVKPGDVVKVSFEPSSREYNERWFTELRAWKIDGSSSAGASSPANEMPPPPNEEPFGLNEENGGDLPF
;
A
#
# COMPACT_ATOMS: atom_id res chain seq x y z
N MET A 1 10.62 17.59 19.18
CA MET A 1 9.28 17.89 18.61
C MET A 1 8.91 16.71 17.73
N SER A 2 7.83 16.00 18.02
CA SER A 2 7.38 14.85 17.22
C SER A 2 6.36 15.29 16.18
N LEU A 3 6.59 14.94 14.92
CA LEU A 3 5.60 15.10 13.85
C LEU A 3 4.93 13.76 13.57
N GLU A 4 3.71 13.80 13.03
CA GLU A 4 2.95 12.61 12.64
C GLU A 4 2.43 12.76 11.22
N ILE A 5 2.43 11.64 10.49
CA ILE A 5 1.86 11.54 9.14
C ILE A 5 1.10 10.22 9.01
N GLN A 6 -0.06 10.26 8.36
CA GLN A 6 -0.85 9.07 8.07
C GLN A 6 -0.95 8.88 6.56
N GLY A 7 -0.82 7.63 6.12
CA GLY A 7 -0.88 7.32 4.70
C GLY A 7 -0.90 5.82 4.43
N ARG A 8 -1.09 5.48 3.16
CA ARG A 8 -1.05 4.09 2.69
C ARG A 8 0.39 3.69 2.39
N LEU A 9 0.84 2.54 2.88
CA LEU A 9 2.17 2.02 2.58
C LEU A 9 2.25 1.64 1.09
N VAL A 10 3.14 2.27 0.34
CA VAL A 10 3.29 2.04 -1.11
C VAL A 10 4.42 1.06 -1.39
N LYS A 11 5.56 1.26 -0.75
CA LYS A 11 6.77 0.50 -1.03
C LYS A 11 7.67 0.43 0.17
N VAL A 12 8.28 -0.72 0.37
CA VAL A 12 9.36 -0.93 1.33
C VAL A 12 10.62 -1.26 0.54
N MET A 13 11.70 -0.52 0.78
CA MET A 13 12.98 -0.69 0.10
C MET A 13 13.80 -1.82 0.76
N PRO A 14 14.84 -2.34 0.08
CA PRO A 14 15.74 -3.32 0.68
C PRO A 14 16.38 -2.81 1.97
N GLN A 15 16.60 -3.72 2.92
CA GLN A 15 17.30 -3.38 4.16
C GLN A 15 18.76 -3.04 3.86
N VAL A 16 19.24 -1.96 4.48
CA VAL A 16 20.64 -1.57 4.45
C VAL A 16 21.20 -1.80 5.85
N LYS A 17 22.28 -2.56 5.93
CA LYS A 17 23.00 -2.84 7.17
C LYS A 17 24.45 -2.39 7.06
N GLY A 18 25.06 -2.11 8.19
CA GLY A 18 26.49 -1.79 8.26
C GLY A 18 27.02 -1.87 9.68
N GLU A 19 28.31 -1.61 9.82
CA GLU A 19 28.98 -1.49 11.11
C GLU A 19 29.18 -0.01 11.44
N GLY A 20 29.03 0.35 12.71
CA GLY A 20 29.27 1.69 13.21
C GLY A 20 29.96 1.65 14.56
N LYS A 21 30.31 2.84 15.08
CA LYS A 21 30.99 2.99 16.38
C LYS A 21 30.25 2.31 17.56
N ASN A 22 28.92 2.20 17.47
CA ASN A 22 28.08 1.60 18.50
C ASN A 22 27.60 0.17 18.13
N GLY A 23 28.28 -0.49 17.20
CA GLY A 23 27.93 -1.82 16.70
C GLY A 23 27.18 -1.79 15.36
N GLY A 24 26.64 -2.95 14.99
CA GLY A 24 25.88 -3.13 13.76
C GLY A 24 24.61 -2.29 13.76
N TRP A 25 24.33 -1.63 12.65
CA TRP A 25 23.08 -0.89 12.44
C TRP A 25 22.33 -1.47 11.25
N VAL A 26 21.01 -1.34 11.30
CA VAL A 26 20.11 -1.64 10.19
C VAL A 26 19.17 -0.47 9.99
N LYS A 27 18.93 -0.14 8.73
CA LYS A 27 17.92 0.84 8.33
C LYS A 27 17.13 0.32 7.14
N GLN A 28 15.91 0.79 7.02
CA GLN A 28 15.04 0.44 5.90
C GLN A 28 14.17 1.64 5.54
N ASP A 29 14.24 2.04 4.28
CA ASP A 29 13.44 3.13 3.74
C ASP A 29 12.09 2.59 3.27
N PHE A 30 11.04 3.40 3.42
CA PHE A 30 9.70 3.07 2.95
C PHE A 30 8.96 4.32 2.50
N VAL A 31 8.02 4.13 1.58
CA VAL A 31 7.22 5.21 0.99
C VAL A 31 5.78 5.01 1.39
N ILE A 32 5.17 6.07 1.92
CA ILE A 32 3.73 6.16 2.12
C ILE A 32 3.13 7.15 1.14
N GLU A 33 1.84 7.00 0.85
CA GLU A 33 1.04 7.97 0.12
C GLU A 33 0.03 8.61 1.08
N THR A 34 0.04 9.93 1.20
CA THR A 34 -0.86 10.66 2.10
C THR A 34 -2.31 10.58 1.64
N ALA A 35 -3.25 10.62 2.58
CA ALA A 35 -4.67 10.78 2.25
C ALA A 35 -5.00 12.23 1.80
N GLY A 36 -6.13 12.41 1.09
CA GLY A 36 -6.67 13.70 0.66
C GLY A 36 -6.77 13.85 -0.86
N ASP A 37 -7.26 15.01 -1.33
CA ASP A 37 -7.48 15.30 -2.76
C ASP A 37 -6.19 15.36 -3.59
N TYR A 38 -5.04 15.56 -2.94
CA TYR A 38 -3.72 15.63 -3.58
C TYR A 38 -2.73 14.70 -2.86
N PRO A 39 -2.82 13.39 -3.10
CA PRO A 39 -1.96 12.40 -2.45
C PRO A 39 -0.49 12.64 -2.82
N LYS A 40 0.37 12.70 -1.80
CA LYS A 40 1.82 12.86 -1.97
C LYS A 40 2.53 11.61 -1.49
N LYS A 41 3.52 11.18 -2.25
CA LYS A 41 4.43 10.11 -1.84
C LYS A 41 5.53 10.70 -0.97
N VAL A 42 5.67 10.16 0.24
CA VAL A 42 6.63 10.60 1.24
C VAL A 42 7.53 9.43 1.61
N CYS A 43 8.85 9.63 1.52
CA CYS A 43 9.84 8.63 1.93
C CYS A 43 10.23 8.86 3.38
N LEU A 44 10.23 7.80 4.18
CA LEU A 44 10.62 7.79 5.59
C LEU A 44 11.62 6.65 5.84
N THR A 45 12.44 6.82 6.86
CA THR A 45 13.48 5.85 7.23
C THR A 45 13.20 5.26 8.61
N ALA A 46 13.10 3.93 8.68
CA ALA A 46 13.07 3.18 9.92
C ALA A 46 14.51 2.74 10.28
N TRP A 47 14.88 2.87 11.55
CA TRP A 47 16.20 2.49 12.06
C TRP A 47 16.07 1.44 13.18
N GLY A 48 17.04 0.54 13.24
CA GLY A 48 17.18 -0.43 14.34
C GLY A 48 15.92 -1.27 14.52
N ASP A 49 15.37 -1.26 15.73
CA ASP A 49 14.20 -2.05 16.10
C ASP A 49 12.92 -1.66 15.33
N LYS A 50 12.83 -0.43 14.83
CA LYS A 50 11.68 0.04 14.04
C LYS A 50 11.57 -0.63 12.68
N VAL A 51 12.68 -1.18 12.18
CA VAL A 51 12.69 -2.01 10.96
C VAL A 51 11.83 -3.27 11.17
N ALA A 52 11.86 -3.86 12.36
CA ALA A 52 11.02 -5.02 12.68
C ALA A 52 9.53 -4.65 12.80
N ASN A 53 9.21 -3.42 13.24
CA ASN A 53 7.82 -2.93 13.26
C ASN A 53 7.29 -2.72 11.84
N LEU A 54 8.13 -2.16 10.95
CA LEU A 54 7.81 -2.01 9.53
C LEU A 54 7.57 -3.35 8.84
N ALA A 55 8.25 -4.42 9.24
CA ALA A 55 8.03 -5.76 8.67
C ALA A 55 6.64 -6.35 9.00
N ARG A 56 5.90 -5.78 9.97
CA ARG A 56 4.54 -6.22 10.33
C ARG A 56 3.46 -5.61 9.45
N VAL A 57 3.77 -4.57 8.68
CA VAL A 57 2.83 -3.89 7.79
C VAL A 57 3.10 -4.29 6.33
N LYS A 58 2.06 -4.36 5.52
CA LYS A 58 2.14 -4.77 4.12
C LYS A 58 1.86 -3.57 3.20
N PRO A 59 2.45 -3.55 1.99
CA PRO A 59 2.06 -2.59 0.97
C PRO A 59 0.54 -2.63 0.78
N GLY A 60 -0.09 -1.47 0.87
CA GLY A 60 -1.54 -1.33 0.85
C GLY A 60 -2.17 -1.00 2.20
N ASP A 61 -1.49 -1.26 3.32
CA ASP A 61 -2.00 -0.97 4.67
C ASP A 61 -1.96 0.53 4.97
N VAL A 62 -2.89 1.00 5.78
CA VAL A 62 -2.87 2.37 6.33
C VAL A 62 -1.98 2.37 7.57
N VAL A 63 -0.97 3.24 7.55
CA VAL A 63 -0.01 3.40 8.63
C VAL A 63 -0.03 4.83 9.16
N LYS A 64 0.04 4.98 10.47
CA LYS A 64 0.35 6.23 11.15
C LYS A 64 1.81 6.19 11.59
N VAL A 65 2.59 7.15 11.11
CA VAL A 65 4.03 7.22 11.38
C VAL A 65 4.31 8.47 12.18
N SER A 66 4.92 8.30 13.35
CA SER A 66 5.50 9.39 14.12
C SER A 66 6.99 9.47 13.81
N PHE A 67 7.45 10.66 13.42
CA PHE A 67 8.80 10.87 12.91
C PHE A 67 9.42 12.17 13.39
N GLU A 68 10.73 12.27 13.21
CA GLU A 68 11.51 13.47 13.45
C GLU A 68 12.28 13.83 12.16
N PRO A 69 12.11 15.06 11.63
CA PRO A 69 12.88 15.50 10.49
C PRO A 69 14.31 15.82 10.93
N SER A 70 15.29 15.34 10.18
CA SER A 70 16.70 15.66 10.35
C SER A 70 17.29 16.06 9.01
N SER A 71 18.01 17.18 8.98
CA SER A 71 18.65 17.65 7.76
C SER A 71 20.16 17.58 7.93
N ARG A 72 20.83 17.11 6.88
CA ARG A 72 22.30 17.14 6.78
C ARG A 72 22.71 17.88 5.52
N GLU A 73 23.74 18.69 5.65
CA GLU A 73 24.38 19.34 4.53
C GLU A 73 25.47 18.43 3.96
N TYR A 74 25.51 18.30 2.64
CA TYR A 74 26.59 17.65 1.91
C TYR A 74 26.83 18.37 0.59
N ASN A 75 28.02 18.95 0.41
CA ASN A 75 28.39 19.76 -0.75
C ASN A 75 27.36 20.87 -1.05
N GLU A 76 27.09 21.72 -0.05
CA GLU A 76 26.14 22.85 -0.13
C GLU A 76 24.68 22.44 -0.45
N ARG A 77 24.39 21.13 -0.49
CA ARG A 77 23.04 20.59 -0.67
C ARG A 77 22.53 20.02 0.64
N TRP A 78 21.29 20.37 0.95
CA TRP A 78 20.60 19.87 2.13
C TRP A 78 19.77 18.64 1.79
N PHE A 79 19.96 17.58 2.56
CA PHE A 79 19.20 16.34 2.46
C PHE A 79 18.41 16.15 3.75
N THR A 80 17.09 16.06 3.62
CA THR A 80 16.19 15.83 4.74
C THR A 80 15.86 14.34 4.82
N GLU A 81 16.09 13.76 5.99
CA GLU A 81 15.64 12.43 6.37
C GLU A 81 14.46 12.56 7.33
N LEU A 82 13.38 11.82 7.06
CA LEU A 82 12.24 11.72 7.98
C LEU A 82 12.39 10.43 8.79
N ARG A 83 12.98 10.54 9.98
CA ARG A 83 13.30 9.38 10.81
C ARG A 83 12.07 8.91 11.58
N ALA A 84 11.55 7.74 11.23
CA ALA A 84 10.41 7.15 11.91
C ALA A 84 10.85 6.55 13.26
N TRP A 85 10.24 7.02 14.35
CA TRP A 85 10.44 6.47 15.69
C TRP A 85 9.22 5.70 16.18
N LYS A 86 8.06 5.83 15.55
CA LYS A 86 6.90 4.97 15.77
C LYS A 86 6.18 4.71 14.45
N ILE A 87 5.80 3.45 14.23
CA ILE A 87 5.04 3.01 13.07
C ILE A 87 3.88 2.19 13.61
N ASP A 88 2.67 2.71 13.45
CA ASP A 88 1.42 2.08 13.89
C ASP A 88 0.64 1.69 12.64
N GLY A 89 0.44 0.39 12.43
CA GLY A 89 -0.26 -0.13 11.26
C GLY A 89 -1.61 -0.68 11.66
N SER A 90 -2.69 -0.17 11.06
CA SER A 90 -3.95 -0.90 11.05
C SER A 90 -3.84 -1.94 9.93
N SER A 91 -3.65 -3.20 10.31
CA SER A 91 -3.82 -4.29 9.35
C SER A 91 -5.29 -4.29 8.95
N SER A 92 -5.60 -3.75 7.78
CA SER A 92 -6.92 -3.84 7.21
C SER A 92 -7.12 -5.29 6.79
N ALA A 93 -7.58 -6.12 7.74
CA ALA A 93 -8.16 -7.40 7.43
C ALA A 93 -9.35 -7.15 6.48
N GLY A 94 -9.16 -7.45 5.20
CA GLY A 94 -10.24 -7.53 4.21
C GLY A 94 -10.89 -6.20 3.84
N ALA A 95 -10.19 -5.34 3.09
CA ALA A 95 -10.90 -4.49 2.14
C ALA A 95 -11.18 -5.34 0.89
N SER A 96 -12.28 -6.07 0.92
CA SER A 96 -12.91 -6.67 -0.26
C SER A 96 -12.99 -5.63 -1.36
N SER A 97 -12.43 -5.97 -2.53
CA SER A 97 -12.66 -5.22 -3.77
C SER A 97 -14.16 -4.96 -3.93
N PRO A 98 -14.60 -3.77 -4.37
CA PRO A 98 -15.95 -3.64 -4.88
C PRO A 98 -16.01 -4.53 -6.13
N ALA A 99 -16.62 -5.70 -5.99
CA ALA A 99 -17.10 -6.44 -7.13
C ALA A 99 -18.08 -5.50 -7.84
N ASN A 100 -17.73 -5.12 -9.06
CA ASN A 100 -18.61 -4.40 -9.95
C ASN A 100 -19.79 -5.37 -10.25
N GLU A 101 -20.85 -5.30 -9.45
CA GLU A 101 -22.11 -6.01 -9.71
C GLU A 101 -22.68 -5.45 -11.02
N MET A 102 -22.36 -6.12 -12.12
CA MET A 102 -23.10 -5.97 -13.35
C MET A 102 -24.44 -6.71 -13.14
N PRO A 103 -25.60 -6.05 -13.31
CA PRO A 103 -26.87 -6.71 -13.11
C PRO A 103 -27.04 -7.85 -14.13
N PRO A 104 -27.69 -8.96 -13.75
CA PRO A 104 -27.93 -10.07 -14.66
C PRO A 104 -28.85 -9.64 -15.81
N PRO A 105 -28.68 -10.21 -17.02
CA PRO A 105 -29.59 -9.94 -18.13
C PRO A 105 -31.01 -10.42 -17.81
N PRO A 106 -32.06 -9.77 -18.35
CA PRO A 106 -33.45 -10.15 -18.09
C PRO A 106 -33.77 -11.53 -18.66
N ASN A 107 -34.47 -12.33 -17.87
CA ASN A 107 -35.00 -13.64 -18.23
C ASN A 107 -36.25 -13.45 -19.11
N GLU A 108 -36.15 -13.70 -20.42
CA GLU A 108 -37.31 -13.80 -21.32
C GLU A 108 -37.78 -15.26 -21.37
N GLU A 109 -38.97 -15.53 -20.83
CA GLU A 109 -39.75 -16.74 -21.11
C GLU A 109 -41.03 -16.37 -21.89
N PRO A 110 -41.80 -17.33 -22.44
CA PRO A 110 -41.61 -17.85 -23.79
C PRO A 110 -42.87 -17.55 -24.63
N PHE A 111 -42.72 -16.83 -25.74
CA PHE A 111 -43.82 -16.66 -26.68
C PHE A 111 -43.76 -17.73 -27.76
N GLY A 112 -44.53 -18.79 -27.54
CA GLY A 112 -44.79 -19.80 -28.54
C GLY A 112 -45.54 -19.23 -29.73
N LEU A 113 -45.02 -19.50 -30.93
CA LEU A 113 -45.80 -19.51 -32.17
C LEU A 113 -45.24 -20.61 -33.09
N ASN A 114 -46.04 -21.68 -33.15
CA ASN A 114 -46.40 -22.47 -34.33
C ASN A 114 -45.29 -23.13 -35.16
N GLU A 115 -45.31 -24.47 -35.12
CA GLU A 115 -44.98 -25.39 -36.22
C GLU A 115 -45.14 -24.75 -37.61
N GLU A 116 -44.09 -24.84 -38.43
CA GLU A 116 -44.08 -25.64 -39.66
C GLU A 116 -42.72 -25.51 -40.36
N ASN A 117 -42.29 -26.60 -41.02
CA ASN A 117 -41.26 -26.71 -42.06
C ASN A 117 -39.80 -27.06 -41.67
N GLY A 118 -39.44 -28.32 -41.99
CA GLY A 118 -38.10 -28.75 -42.40
C GLY A 118 -37.32 -29.46 -41.30
N GLY A 119 -37.38 -30.79 -41.13
CA GLY A 119 -37.19 -31.79 -42.17
C GLY A 119 -35.71 -32.12 -42.30
N ASP A 120 -35.31 -33.24 -41.69
CA ASP A 120 -34.33 -34.24 -42.16
C ASP A 120 -33.33 -34.69 -41.07
N LEU A 121 -33.54 -35.91 -40.57
CA LEU A 121 -32.65 -36.65 -39.65
C LEU A 121 -31.87 -37.70 -40.46
N PRO A 122 -30.53 -37.80 -40.34
CA PRO A 122 -29.82 -38.94 -40.90
C PRO A 122 -29.88 -40.16 -39.96
N PHE A 123 -29.99 -41.35 -40.57
CA PHE A 123 -29.95 -42.67 -39.94
C PHE A 123 -28.58 -43.02 -39.35
#